data_AF-A0A2H0AL56-F1
#
_entry.id   AF-A0A2H0AL56-F1
#
_cell.length_a   1.000
_cell.length_b   1.000
_cell.length_c   1.000
_cell.angle_alpha   90.00
_cell.angle_beta   90.00
_cell.angle_gamma   90.00
#
_symmetry.space_group_name_H-M   'P 1'
#
loop_
_entity.id
_entity.type
_entity.pdbx_description
1 polymer ?
#
loop_
_entity_poly.entity_id
_entity_poly.type
_entity_poly.pdbx_seq_one_letter_code
_entity_poly.pdbx_strand_id
1 'polypeptide(L)'
;MIYIKELIPNPVGSDVGRELIKLINQGEEKVDLDGWKLSDLSGKTFLFTNRFILPQQELELKNSETKISLNNDGDTITLYNAVGDKTDVLSYSETYEGEIILAERFNKTLNVEPRSPVPTNGVLQGGLITNNYDLWPLLAAIFISVLAGLIGSFVLKRVYNLR
;
A
#
# COMPACT_ATOMS: atom_id res chain seq x y z
N MET A 1 -14.00 -13.89 -10.76
CA MET A 1 -12.64 -13.95 -11.32
C MET A 1 -11.66 -13.73 -10.19
N ILE A 2 -10.56 -14.50 -10.14
CA ILE A 2 -9.54 -14.37 -9.10
C ILE A 2 -8.35 -13.58 -9.63
N TYR A 3 -7.87 -12.64 -8.84
CA TYR A 3 -6.74 -11.79 -9.17
C TYR A 3 -5.74 -11.72 -8.02
N ILE A 4 -4.49 -11.43 -8.34
CA ILE A 4 -3.48 -11.00 -7.37
C ILE A 4 -3.78 -9.53 -7.05
N LYS A 5 -4.12 -9.25 -5.79
CA LYS A 5 -4.48 -7.90 -5.35
C LYS A 5 -3.26 -7.12 -4.92
N GLU A 6 -2.50 -7.67 -3.98
CA GLU A 6 -1.36 -6.99 -3.38
C GLU A 6 -0.26 -7.98 -3.02
N LEU A 7 0.97 -7.49 -2.99
CA LEU A 7 2.14 -8.17 -2.47
C LEU A 7 2.78 -7.31 -1.38
N ILE A 8 3.35 -7.96 -0.37
CA ILE A 8 4.20 -7.32 0.65
C ILE A 8 5.54 -8.05 0.64
N PRO A 9 6.49 -7.61 -0.20
CA PRO A 9 7.80 -8.27 -0.33
C PRO A 9 8.68 -8.06 0.91
N ASN A 10 8.69 -6.86 1.47
CA ASN A 10 9.61 -6.48 2.54
C ASN A 10 8.83 -5.97 3.78
N PRO A 11 8.20 -6.84 4.60
CA PRO A 11 7.37 -6.41 5.72
C PRO A 11 8.18 -5.76 6.88
N VAL A 12 7.62 -4.75 7.55
CA VAL A 12 8.28 -3.98 8.65
C VAL A 12 8.71 -4.86 9.83
N GLY A 13 9.95 -4.75 10.31
CA GLY A 13 10.48 -5.36 11.53
C GLY A 13 11.33 -6.63 11.31
N SER A 14 11.79 -7.29 12.39
CA SER A 14 12.57 -8.52 12.28
C SER A 14 11.71 -9.73 11.86
N ASP A 15 12.27 -10.57 10.99
CA ASP A 15 11.87 -11.92 10.59
C ASP A 15 11.01 -12.11 9.33
N VAL A 16 11.66 -12.73 8.34
CA VAL A 16 11.40 -14.09 7.82
C VAL A 16 10.02 -14.65 8.15
N GLY A 17 9.20 -14.88 7.13
CA GLY A 17 7.90 -15.55 7.29
C GLY A 17 6.66 -14.65 7.17
N ARG A 18 6.86 -13.35 6.90
CA ARG A 18 5.80 -12.33 6.86
C ARG A 18 5.53 -11.74 5.48
N GLU A 19 6.27 -12.18 4.47
CA GLU A 19 5.99 -11.79 3.09
C GLU A 19 4.61 -12.31 2.72
N LEU A 20 3.84 -11.49 2.00
CA LEU A 20 2.42 -11.73 1.78
C LEU A 20 2.08 -11.67 0.31
N ILE A 21 1.33 -12.67 -0.16
CA ILE A 21 0.60 -12.64 -1.41
C ILE A 21 -0.89 -12.59 -1.06
N LYS A 22 -1.61 -11.59 -1.58
CA LYS A 22 -3.06 -11.50 -1.39
C LYS A 22 -3.79 -11.71 -2.70
N LEU A 23 -4.76 -12.62 -2.67
CA LEU A 23 -5.69 -12.84 -3.76
C LEU A 23 -7.05 -12.23 -3.44
N ILE A 24 -7.81 -11.85 -4.47
CA ILE A 24 -9.19 -11.38 -4.34
C ILE A 24 -10.09 -12.06 -5.36
N ASN A 25 -11.31 -12.39 -4.96
CA ASN A 25 -12.37 -12.78 -5.87
C ASN A 25 -13.26 -11.58 -6.23
N GLN A 26 -13.07 -11.01 -7.41
CA GLN A 26 -13.96 -9.95 -7.94
C GLN A 26 -15.23 -10.48 -8.60
N GLY A 27 -15.46 -11.79 -8.59
CA GLY A 27 -16.69 -12.40 -9.10
C GLY A 27 -17.87 -12.29 -8.12
N GLU A 28 -19.02 -12.72 -8.61
CA GLU A 28 -20.28 -12.80 -7.84
C GLU A 28 -20.51 -14.18 -7.22
N GLU A 29 -19.69 -15.17 -7.59
CA GLU A 29 -19.78 -16.55 -7.11
C GLU A 29 -18.54 -17.00 -6.35
N LYS A 30 -18.70 -17.99 -5.47
CA LYS A 30 -17.59 -18.65 -4.78
C LYS A 30 -16.71 -19.36 -5.82
N VAL A 31 -15.40 -19.15 -5.73
CA VAL A 31 -14.43 -19.87 -6.56
C VAL A 31 -13.67 -20.87 -5.71
N ASP A 32 -13.70 -22.14 -6.13
CA ASP A 32 -12.83 -23.19 -5.62
C ASP A 32 -11.45 -23.09 -6.28
N LEU A 33 -10.40 -23.12 -5.48
CA LEU A 33 -9.01 -22.98 -5.91
C LEU A 33 -8.30 -24.33 -6.04
N ASP A 34 -8.95 -25.46 -5.80
CA ASP A 34 -8.29 -26.75 -5.89
C ASP A 34 -7.65 -26.97 -7.27
N GLY A 35 -6.35 -27.27 -7.26
CA GLY A 35 -5.55 -27.42 -8.48
C GLY A 35 -4.97 -26.12 -9.05
N TRP A 36 -5.40 -24.95 -8.57
CA TRP A 36 -4.78 -23.67 -8.95
C TRP A 36 -3.34 -23.60 -8.44
N LYS A 37 -2.54 -22.69 -9.02
CA LYS A 37 -1.13 -22.57 -8.68
C LYS A 37 -0.64 -21.13 -8.66
N LEU A 38 0.19 -20.79 -7.67
CA LEU A 38 1.08 -19.63 -7.71
C LEU A 38 2.47 -20.05 -8.17
N SER A 39 3.15 -19.21 -8.92
CA SER A 39 4.57 -19.36 -9.27
C SER A 39 5.29 -18.02 -9.12
N ASP A 40 6.50 -18.02 -8.57
CA ASP A 40 7.41 -16.89 -8.66
C ASP A 40 8.25 -16.91 -9.95
N LEU A 41 9.13 -15.92 -10.12
CA LEU A 41 10.04 -15.83 -11.26
C LEU A 41 11.10 -16.95 -11.27
N SER A 42 11.48 -17.48 -10.10
CA SER A 42 12.45 -18.57 -9.97
C SER A 42 11.89 -19.94 -10.38
N GLY A 43 10.56 -20.05 -10.50
CA GLY A 43 9.83 -21.28 -10.78
C GLY A 43 9.40 -22.05 -9.54
N LYS A 44 9.56 -21.48 -8.34
CA LYS A 44 8.96 -22.00 -7.10
C LYS A 44 7.45 -21.89 -7.19
N THR A 45 6.76 -22.99 -6.91
CA THR A 45 5.30 -23.04 -7.01
C THR A 45 4.62 -23.41 -5.70
N PHE A 46 3.40 -22.90 -5.53
CA PHE A 46 2.46 -23.29 -4.49
C PHE A 46 1.16 -23.80 -5.12
N LEU A 47 0.76 -25.02 -4.78
CA LEU A 47 -0.47 -25.67 -5.25
C LEU A 47 -1.57 -25.50 -4.19
N PHE A 48 -2.73 -24.99 -4.60
CA PHE A 48 -3.87 -24.87 -3.70
C PHE A 48 -4.58 -26.21 -3.52
N THR A 49 -4.91 -26.53 -2.27
CA THR A 49 -5.70 -27.72 -1.89
C THR A 49 -6.66 -27.39 -0.76
N ASN A 50 -7.92 -27.79 -0.90
CA ASN A 50 -9.05 -27.47 -0.03
C ASN A 50 -9.18 -25.96 0.25
N ARG A 51 -9.11 -25.12 -0.79
CA ARG A 51 -9.21 -23.65 -0.65
C ARG A 51 -10.25 -23.06 -1.56
N PHE A 52 -10.93 -22.03 -1.08
CA PHE A 52 -11.88 -21.26 -1.86
C PHE A 52 -11.84 -19.79 -1.47
N ILE A 53 -12.36 -18.93 -2.35
CA ILE A 53 -12.58 -17.52 -2.05
C ILE A 53 -14.04 -17.17 -2.36
N LEU A 54 -14.75 -16.67 -1.35
CA LEU A 54 -16.14 -16.18 -1.51
C LEU A 54 -16.18 -14.90 -2.36
N PRO A 55 -17.35 -14.54 -2.91
CA PRO A 55 -17.52 -13.30 -3.68
C PRO A 55 -17.03 -12.08 -2.90
N GLN A 56 -16.25 -11.22 -3.55
CA GLN A 56 -15.70 -9.98 -2.99
C GLN A 56 -14.85 -10.17 -1.72
N GLN A 57 -14.39 -11.39 -1.45
CA GLN A 57 -13.49 -11.70 -0.33
C GLN A 57 -12.05 -11.86 -0.81
N GLU A 58 -11.14 -11.81 0.16
CA GLU A 58 -9.69 -11.88 -0.03
C GLU A 58 -9.11 -13.12 0.64
N LEU A 59 -7.98 -13.58 0.11
CA LEU A 59 -7.20 -14.67 0.67
C LEU A 59 -5.75 -14.22 0.85
N GLU A 60 -5.29 -14.24 2.09
CA GLU A 60 -3.92 -13.94 2.47
C GLU A 60 -3.08 -15.20 2.51
N LEU A 61 -1.91 -15.17 1.88
CA LEU A 61 -0.98 -16.28 1.75
C LEU A 61 0.41 -15.80 2.14
N LYS A 62 0.89 -16.25 3.31
CA LYS A 62 2.22 -15.90 3.78
C LYS A 62 3.27 -16.82 3.18
N ASN A 63 4.50 -16.37 3.01
CA ASN A 63 5.60 -17.23 2.57
C ASN A 63 5.87 -18.42 3.52
N SER A 64 5.53 -18.31 4.80
CA SER A 64 5.54 -19.44 5.75
C SER A 64 4.60 -20.57 5.35
N GLU A 65 3.52 -20.28 4.62
CA GLU A 65 2.59 -21.24 4.03
C GLU A 65 3.04 -21.65 2.62
N THR A 66 3.25 -20.68 1.73
CA THR A 66 3.49 -20.95 0.30
C THR A 66 4.89 -21.44 0.00
N LYS A 67 5.84 -21.15 0.88
CA LYS A 67 7.29 -21.30 0.68
C LYS A 67 7.84 -20.53 -0.53
N ILE A 68 7.07 -19.60 -1.08
CA ILE A 68 7.51 -18.64 -2.10
C ILE A 68 8.11 -17.45 -1.38
N SER A 69 9.36 -17.11 -1.68
CA SER A 69 10.01 -15.90 -1.19
C SER A 69 9.80 -14.77 -2.18
N LEU A 70 9.41 -13.59 -1.71
CA LEU A 70 9.26 -12.40 -2.52
C LEU A 70 10.57 -11.60 -2.50
N ASN A 71 11.28 -11.52 -3.64
CA ASN A 71 12.57 -10.84 -3.68
C ASN A 71 12.40 -9.31 -3.52
N ASN A 72 13.20 -8.70 -2.64
CA ASN A 72 13.14 -7.25 -2.38
C ASN A 72 13.61 -6.41 -3.57
N ASP A 73 14.51 -6.94 -4.41
CA ASP A 73 15.06 -6.27 -5.60
C ASP A 73 14.13 -6.39 -6.84
N GLY A 74 12.99 -7.05 -6.69
CA GLY A 74 11.99 -7.25 -7.73
C GLY A 74 11.70 -8.73 -8.00
N ASP A 75 10.44 -9.02 -8.34
CA ASP A 75 9.96 -10.37 -8.63
C ASP A 75 8.72 -10.34 -9.54
N THR A 76 8.22 -11.52 -9.91
CA THR A 76 6.98 -11.71 -10.65
C THR A 76 6.21 -12.89 -10.08
N ILE A 77 5.00 -12.62 -9.59
CA ILE A 77 4.06 -13.65 -9.16
C ILE A 77 3.04 -13.89 -10.26
N THR A 78 2.91 -15.15 -10.67
CA THR A 78 1.94 -15.59 -11.68
C THR A 78 0.93 -16.53 -11.05
N LEU A 79 -0.36 -16.28 -11.31
CA LEU A 79 -1.47 -17.14 -10.92
C LEU A 79 -1.93 -17.97 -12.11
N TYR A 80 -2.11 -19.27 -11.89
CA TYR A 80 -2.64 -20.23 -12.85
C TYR A 80 -3.92 -20.87 -12.31
N ASN A 81 -4.89 -21.11 -13.19
CA ASN A 81 -6.09 -21.88 -12.85
C ASN A 81 -5.79 -23.39 -12.75
N ALA A 82 -6.81 -24.17 -12.38
CA ALA A 82 -6.71 -25.63 -12.23
C ALA A 82 -6.34 -26.40 -13.51
N VAL A 83 -6.62 -25.84 -14.70
CA VAL A 83 -6.25 -26.46 -15.98
C VAL A 83 -4.88 -26.00 -16.49
N GLY A 84 -4.21 -25.09 -15.78
CA GLY A 84 -2.86 -24.63 -16.07
C GLY A 84 -2.80 -23.33 -16.89
N ASP A 85 -3.91 -22.67 -17.17
CA ASP A 85 -3.88 -21.36 -17.86
C ASP A 85 -3.46 -20.26 -16.89
N LYS A 86 -2.62 -19.35 -17.38
CA LYS A 86 -2.28 -18.13 -16.64
C LYS A 86 -3.49 -17.21 -16.55
N THR A 87 -3.95 -16.94 -15.33
CA THR A 87 -5.11 -16.07 -15.07
C THR A 87 -4.73 -14.66 -14.65
N ASP A 88 -3.61 -14.48 -13.97
CA ASP A 88 -3.12 -13.16 -13.57
C ASP A 88 -1.60 -13.16 -13.37
N VAL A 89 -1.01 -11.98 -13.41
CA VAL A 89 0.41 -11.76 -13.16
C VAL A 89 0.62 -10.39 -12.52
N LEU A 90 1.51 -10.34 -11.52
CA LEU A 90 1.93 -9.10 -10.88
C LEU A 90 3.44 -9.09 -10.73
N SER A 91 4.08 -8.11 -11.36
CA SER A 91 5.51 -7.88 -11.32
C SER A 91 5.81 -6.58 -10.59
N TYR A 92 6.96 -6.51 -9.93
CA TYR A 92 7.42 -5.31 -9.24
C TYR A 92 8.95 -5.24 -9.27
N SER A 93 9.49 -4.03 -9.03
CA SER A 93 10.92 -3.73 -8.98
C SER A 93 11.43 -3.70 -7.54
N GLU A 94 12.58 -3.08 -7.28
CA GLU A 94 13.09 -2.84 -5.93
C GLU A 94 12.02 -2.24 -5.01
N THR A 95 12.00 -2.70 -3.75
CA THR A 95 11.04 -2.31 -2.72
C THR A 95 11.70 -1.91 -1.41
N TYR A 96 11.05 -1.00 -0.69
CA TYR A 96 11.46 -0.60 0.65
C TYR A 96 10.71 -1.36 1.75
N GLU A 97 11.25 -1.31 2.96
CA GLU A 97 10.60 -1.90 4.13
C GLU A 97 9.21 -1.30 4.35
N GLY A 98 8.23 -2.18 4.54
CA GLY A 98 6.81 -1.88 4.71
C GLY A 98 6.05 -1.57 3.42
N GLU A 99 6.68 -1.64 2.26
CA GLU A 99 6.03 -1.31 1.00
C GLU A 99 4.96 -2.34 0.60
N ILE A 100 3.82 -1.84 0.14
CA ILE A 100 2.70 -2.63 -0.39
C ILE A 100 2.65 -2.40 -1.89
N ILE A 101 2.82 -3.47 -2.66
CA ILE A 101 2.66 -3.46 -4.11
C ILE A 101 1.20 -3.78 -4.42
N LEU A 102 0.43 -2.78 -4.82
CA LEU A 102 -0.96 -2.94 -5.26
C LEU A 102 -1.01 -3.15 -6.77
N ALA A 103 -1.72 -4.18 -7.25
CA ALA A 103 -1.91 -4.35 -8.69
C ALA A 103 -2.66 -3.14 -9.28
N GLU A 104 -2.20 -2.63 -10.42
CA GLU A 104 -2.71 -1.39 -11.03
C GLU A 104 -4.24 -1.39 -11.23
N ARG A 105 -4.83 -2.56 -11.48
CA ARG A 105 -6.28 -2.74 -11.61
C ARG A 105 -7.07 -2.34 -10.35
N PHE A 106 -6.41 -2.28 -9.20
CA PHE A 106 -6.98 -1.87 -7.92
C PHE A 106 -6.51 -0.47 -7.49
N ASN A 107 -5.65 0.20 -8.27
CA ASN A 107 -5.37 1.61 -8.02
C ASN A 107 -6.67 2.39 -8.22
N LYS A 108 -7.17 2.95 -7.12
CA LYS A 108 -8.31 3.87 -7.17
C LYS A 108 -7.80 5.20 -7.71
N THR A 109 -7.72 5.32 -9.04
CA THR A 109 -7.72 6.64 -9.67
C THR A 109 -9.04 7.28 -9.32
N LEU A 110 -9.01 8.32 -8.49
CA LEU A 110 -10.11 9.27 -8.48
C LEU A 110 -10.18 9.80 -9.91
N ASN A 111 -11.20 9.40 -10.66
CA ASN A 111 -11.59 10.13 -11.84
C ASN A 111 -11.87 11.56 -11.37
N VAL A 112 -10.88 12.42 -11.47
CA VAL A 112 -11.14 13.83 -11.68
C VAL A 112 -11.73 13.85 -13.08
N GLU A 113 -13.04 13.61 -13.17
CA GLU A 113 -13.83 13.94 -14.35
C GLU A 113 -13.33 15.31 -14.81
N PRO A 114 -12.79 15.46 -16.04
CA PRO A 114 -12.53 16.78 -16.55
C PRO A 114 -13.88 17.48 -16.53
N ARG A 115 -14.05 18.43 -15.58
CA ARG A 115 -15.27 19.23 -15.51
C ARG A 115 -15.57 19.67 -16.94
N SER A 116 -16.69 19.23 -17.50
CA SER A 116 -17.23 19.81 -18.72
C SER A 116 -17.10 21.33 -18.59
N PRO A 117 -16.59 22.04 -19.62
CA PRO A 117 -16.34 23.47 -19.49
C PRO A 117 -17.65 24.17 -19.10
N VAL A 118 -17.75 24.54 -17.82
CA VAL A 118 -18.85 25.36 -17.31
C VAL A 118 -18.66 26.75 -17.94
N PRO A 119 -19.67 27.32 -18.59
CA PRO A 119 -19.57 28.67 -19.12
C PRO A 119 -19.24 29.64 -17.98
N THR A 120 -18.12 30.33 -18.14
CA THR A 120 -17.49 31.16 -17.12
C THR A 120 -18.27 32.45 -16.98
N ASN A 121 -19.24 32.47 -16.06
CA ASN A 121 -19.84 33.70 -15.55
C ASN A 121 -19.74 33.70 -14.03
N GLY A 122 -18.74 34.42 -13.51
CA GLY A 122 -18.75 34.97 -12.16
C GLY A 122 -18.10 34.14 -11.05
N VAL A 123 -16.88 34.57 -10.70
CA VAL A 123 -16.27 34.58 -9.35
C VAL A 123 -16.01 33.21 -8.67
N LEU A 124 -14.72 32.94 -8.44
CA LEU A 124 -14.21 31.75 -7.76
C LEU A 124 -14.49 31.79 -6.25
N GLN A 125 -15.34 30.88 -5.77
CA GLN A 125 -15.32 30.42 -4.39
C GLN A 125 -15.68 28.93 -4.38
N GLY A 126 -14.71 28.04 -4.14
CA GLY A 126 -14.95 26.59 -4.17
C GLY A 126 -13.65 25.81 -4.00
N GLY A 127 -13.34 25.49 -2.75
CA GLY A 127 -12.08 24.93 -2.28
C GLY A 127 -11.65 23.62 -2.95
N LEU A 128 -10.34 23.50 -3.11
CA LEU A 128 -9.63 22.26 -3.34
C LEU A 128 -9.78 21.40 -2.07
N ILE A 129 -10.37 20.21 -2.15
CA ILE A 129 -10.07 19.15 -1.18
C ILE A 129 -8.79 18.47 -1.65
N THR A 130 -7.68 19.19 -1.44
CA THR A 130 -6.43 18.53 -1.05
C THR A 130 -6.71 17.89 0.31
N ASN A 131 -6.14 16.73 0.60
CA ASN A 131 -5.98 16.35 2.00
C ASN A 131 -4.97 17.34 2.60
N ASN A 132 -5.45 18.54 2.94
CA ASN A 132 -4.76 19.48 3.80
C ASN A 132 -4.77 18.84 5.19
N TYR A 133 -3.78 18.01 5.47
CA TYR A 133 -3.27 18.01 6.84
C TYR A 133 -2.80 19.43 7.07
N ASP A 134 -3.58 20.20 7.84
CA ASP A 134 -3.13 21.51 8.27
C ASP A 134 -1.93 21.25 9.17
N LEU A 135 -0.73 21.37 8.61
CA LEU A 135 0.53 21.22 9.33
C LEU A 135 0.91 22.54 10.03
N TRP A 136 0.18 23.64 9.79
CA TRP A 136 0.40 24.90 10.49
C TRP A 136 0.28 24.77 12.01
N PRO A 137 -0.69 24.05 12.60
CA PRO A 137 -0.71 23.78 14.03
C PRO A 137 0.58 23.09 14.52
N LEU A 138 1.13 22.14 13.75
CA LEU A 138 2.37 21.44 14.10
C LEU A 138 3.59 22.35 13.96
N LEU A 139 3.68 23.11 12.87
CA LEU A 139 4.74 24.07 12.59
C LEU A 139 4.71 25.25 13.56
N ALA A 140 3.52 25.74 13.93
CA ALA A 140 3.32 26.79 14.94
C ALA A 140 3.71 26.29 16.33
N ALA A 141 3.37 25.04 16.70
CA ALA A 141 3.79 24.46 17.96
C ALA A 141 5.32 24.33 18.06
N ILE A 142 5.99 23.92 16.97
CA ILE A 142 7.45 23.88 16.89
C ILE A 142 8.05 25.29 17.01
N PHE A 143 7.49 26.27 16.29
CA PHE A 143 7.97 27.66 16.32
C PHE A 143 7.80 28.32 17.70
N ILE A 144 6.66 28.15 18.36
CA ILE A 144 6.41 28.67 19.71
C ILE A 144 7.38 28.04 20.72
N SER A 145 7.65 26.74 20.59
CA SER A 145 8.57 26.02 21.48
C SER A 145 10.01 26.53 21.35
N VAL A 146 10.47 26.77 20.12
CA VAL A 146 11.80 27.35 19.86
C VAL A 146 11.88 28.79 20.38
N LEU A 147 10.84 29.61 20.16
CA LEU A 147 10.82 30.99 20.62
C LEU A 147 10.81 31.10 22.16
N ALA A 148 10.03 30.26 22.84
CA ALA A 148 10.00 30.20 24.30
C ALA A 148 11.36 29.83 24.90
N GLY A 149 12.08 28.87 24.27
CA GLY A 149 13.44 28.49 24.67
C GLY A 149 14.45 29.63 24.51
N LEU A 150 14.39 30.39 23.41
CA LEU A 150 15.27 31.53 23.16
C LEU A 150 15.01 32.70 24.13
N ILE A 151 13.74 33.01 24.42
CA ILE A 151 13.36 34.05 25.39
C ILE A 151 13.80 33.64 26.80
N GLY A 152 13.56 32.38 27.20
CA GLY A 152 14.01 31.86 28.50
C GLY A 152 15.52 31.96 28.67
N SER A 153 16.30 31.57 27.66
CA SER A 153 17.76 31.69 27.66
C SER A 153 18.23 33.15 27.76
N PHE A 154 17.57 34.07 27.04
CA PHE A 154 17.88 35.50 27.09
C PHE A 154 17.58 36.13 28.46
N VAL A 155 16.44 35.80 29.07
CA VAL A 155 16.05 36.28 30.41
C VAL A 155 16.99 35.73 31.47
N LEU A 156 17.32 34.43 31.44
CA LEU A 156 18.30 33.81 32.34
C LEU A 156 19.68 34.49 32.23
N LYS A 157 20.15 34.74 31.02
CA LYS A 157 21.43 35.43 30.77
C LYS A 157 21.42 36.87 31.30
N ARG A 158 20.30 37.58 31.20
CA ARG A 158 20.16 38.95 31.71
C ARG A 158 20.09 39.00 33.24
N VAL A 159 19.39 38.06 33.89
CA VAL A 159 19.32 37.98 35.35
C VAL A 159 20.67 37.57 35.95
N TYR A 160 21.40 36.67 35.31
CA TYR A 160 22.73 36.25 35.76
C TYR A 160 23.77 37.39 35.67
N ASN A 161 23.71 38.23 34.64
CA ASN A 161 24.62 39.36 34.44
C ASN A 161 24.28 40.60 35.30
N LEU A 162 23.22 40.57 36.11
CA LEU A 162 22.80 41.67 37.00
C LEU A 162 23.13 41.40 38.48
N ARG A 163 23.94 40.38 38.78
CA ARG A 163 24.59 40.14 40.07
C ARG A 163 26.09 40.35 39.94
#